data_AF-A0A821WYC9-F1
#
_entry.id   AF-A0A821WYC9-F1
#
_cell.length_a   1.000
_cell.length_b   1.000
_cell.length_c   1.000
_cell.angle_alpha   90.00
_cell.angle_beta   90.00
_cell.angle_gamma   90.00
#
_symmetry.space_group_name_H-M   'P 1'
#
loop_
_entity.id
_entity.type
_entity.pdbx_description
1 polymer ?
#
loop_
_entity_poly.entity_id
_entity_poly.type
_entity_poly.pdbx_seq_one_letter_code
_entity_poly.pdbx_strand_id
1 'polypeptide(L)'
;DFCYHSPSLSERELKQVSRSDPIGLIKQTQKCLLRMYPDGLRQDSSNPNPIDGWNCGIQMVALNYQNDDHMMELCYGKFIDNGGCGYILKPNYLIDIEKSKFNPFDYIKQPSILLKNINEYPQRLILTIISGQFLCRSSEKTDDIPDPYVIISTHGISCDQQIKKTKFIENNGFNPIWNETFQFDIYFPQMCLVRFDVYDYDIFSHDDQLAYFCLPMTTMQTGYRHIHLRAKNNNPTYSTLFIHVTIQNK
;
A
#
# COMPACT_ATOMS: atom_id res chain seq x y z
N ASP A 1 -25.70 -22.18 7.64
CA ASP A 1 -24.71 -21.45 6.81
C ASP A 1 -25.39 -20.86 5.59
N PHE A 2 -25.52 -19.54 5.56
CA PHE A 2 -26.16 -18.81 4.48
C PHE A 2 -25.14 -17.82 3.89
N CYS A 3 -24.58 -18.15 2.73
CA CYS A 3 -23.58 -17.31 2.04
C CYS A 3 -24.12 -15.93 1.62
N TYR A 4 -25.45 -15.74 1.66
CA TYR A 4 -26.13 -14.49 1.31
C TYR A 4 -26.26 -13.51 2.49
N HIS A 5 -25.90 -13.91 3.72
CA HIS A 5 -25.81 -12.95 4.82
C HIS A 5 -24.52 -12.14 4.68
N SER A 6 -24.63 -10.82 4.76
CA SER A 6 -23.51 -9.89 4.66
C SER A 6 -23.43 -9.03 5.92
N PRO A 7 -22.68 -9.45 6.96
CA PRO A 7 -22.54 -8.65 8.17
C PRO A 7 -21.73 -7.38 7.89
N SER A 8 -21.84 -6.41 8.81
CA SER A 8 -21.01 -5.21 8.82
C SER A 8 -20.30 -5.06 10.16
N LEU A 9 -19.09 -4.50 10.15
CA LEU A 9 -18.29 -4.17 11.32
C LEU A 9 -17.74 -2.75 11.16
N SER A 10 -17.81 -1.95 12.22
CA SER A 10 -17.02 -0.72 12.31
C SER A 10 -15.52 -1.05 12.38
N GLU A 11 -14.65 -0.10 12.03
CA GLU A 11 -13.19 -0.28 12.19
C GLU A 11 -12.79 -0.62 13.63
N ARG A 12 -13.56 -0.14 14.63
CA ARG A 12 -13.31 -0.38 16.05
C ARG A 12 -13.63 -1.83 16.42
N GLU A 13 -14.77 -2.35 15.96
CA GLU A 13 -15.15 -3.76 16.13
C GLU A 13 -14.17 -4.68 15.40
N LEU A 14 -13.74 -4.32 14.18
CA LEU A 14 -12.71 -5.05 13.46
C LEU A 14 -11.43 -5.17 14.30
N LYS A 15 -10.92 -4.07 14.85
CA LYS A 15 -9.71 -4.09 15.70
C LYS A 15 -9.86 -4.97 16.93
N GLN A 16 -11.06 -5.05 17.50
CA GLN A 16 -11.33 -5.91 18.65
C GLN A 16 -11.36 -7.39 18.23
N VAL A 17 -12.15 -7.72 17.20
CA VAL A 17 -12.34 -9.10 16.73
C VAL A 17 -11.06 -9.67 16.13
N SER A 18 -10.30 -8.87 15.37
CA SER A 18 -9.03 -9.32 14.77
C SER A 18 -7.98 -9.70 15.82
N ARG A 19 -8.05 -9.10 17.02
CA ARG A 19 -7.16 -9.44 18.14
C ARG A 19 -7.65 -10.65 18.93
N SER A 20 -8.96 -10.83 19.07
CA SER A 20 -9.53 -11.92 19.88
C SER A 20 -9.64 -13.23 19.10
N ASP A 21 -10.09 -13.19 17.85
CA ASP A 21 -10.32 -14.36 16.99
C ASP A 21 -10.04 -14.06 15.50
N PRO A 22 -8.77 -13.83 15.12
CA PRO A 22 -8.40 -13.54 13.73
C PRO A 22 -8.73 -14.69 12.77
N ILE A 23 -8.59 -15.94 13.24
CA ILE A 23 -8.83 -17.13 12.41
C ILE A 23 -10.33 -17.30 12.17
N GLY A 24 -11.18 -17.14 13.18
CA GLY A 24 -12.63 -17.16 13.03
C GLY A 24 -13.13 -16.07 12.09
N LEU A 25 -12.57 -14.86 12.20
CA LEU A 25 -12.88 -13.76 11.28
C LEU A 25 -12.56 -14.12 9.82
N ILE A 26 -11.34 -14.62 9.54
CA ILE A 26 -10.96 -15.04 8.18
C ILE A 26 -11.90 -16.13 7.67
N LYS A 27 -12.20 -17.14 8.49
CA LYS A 27 -13.16 -18.22 8.14
C LYS A 27 -14.54 -17.66 7.79
N GLN A 28 -14.99 -16.61 8.45
CA GLN A 28 -16.24 -15.94 8.10
C GLN A 28 -16.16 -15.29 6.71
N THR A 29 -15.05 -14.61 6.39
CA THR A 29 -14.84 -13.99 5.06
C THR A 29 -14.64 -15.00 3.92
N GLN A 30 -14.40 -16.28 4.23
CA GLN A 30 -14.35 -17.36 3.24
C GLN A 30 -15.75 -17.87 2.88
N LYS A 31 -16.72 -17.74 3.80
CA LYS A 31 -18.09 -18.21 3.62
C LYS A 31 -19.05 -17.14 3.10
N CYS A 32 -18.79 -15.87 3.42
CA CYS A 32 -19.67 -14.76 3.08
C CYS A 32 -18.89 -13.45 2.89
N LEU A 33 -19.55 -12.46 2.30
CA LEU A 33 -19.01 -11.11 2.19
C LEU A 33 -19.14 -10.40 3.54
N LEU A 34 -18.08 -9.70 3.95
CA LEU A 34 -18.08 -8.86 5.15
C LEU A 34 -17.80 -7.42 4.77
N ARG A 35 -18.52 -6.49 5.38
CA ARG A 35 -18.31 -5.05 5.19
C ARG A 35 -17.63 -4.42 6.40
N MET A 36 -16.53 -3.72 6.18
CA MET A 36 -15.93 -2.79 7.15
C MET A 36 -16.37 -1.36 6.80
N TYR A 37 -16.55 -0.50 7.80
CA TYR A 37 -16.83 0.93 7.58
C TYR A 37 -16.16 1.84 8.63
N PRO A 38 -15.96 3.14 8.33
CA PRO A 38 -15.38 4.12 9.26
C PRO A 38 -16.20 4.24 10.55
N ASP A 39 -15.56 4.44 11.70
CA ASP A 39 -16.27 4.67 12.96
C ASP A 39 -17.07 6.00 12.91
N GLY A 40 -18.22 6.04 13.59
CA GLY A 40 -19.07 7.23 13.65
C GLY A 40 -18.41 8.45 14.32
N LEU A 41 -17.30 8.24 15.05
CA LEU A 41 -16.48 9.32 15.60
C LEU A 41 -15.70 10.11 14.53
N ARG A 42 -15.55 9.59 13.30
CA ARG A 42 -14.88 10.27 12.18
C ARG A 42 -15.79 11.28 11.50
N GLN A 43 -16.19 12.30 12.25
CA GLN A 43 -17.06 13.37 11.78
C GLN A 43 -16.41 14.23 10.68
N ASP A 44 -15.06 14.24 10.63
CA ASP A 44 -14.26 14.88 9.60
C ASP A 44 -14.17 14.09 8.28
N SER A 45 -14.84 12.93 8.20
CA SER A 45 -14.76 12.00 7.07
C SER A 45 -13.36 11.41 6.83
N SER A 46 -12.46 11.46 7.81
CA SER A 46 -11.18 10.74 7.75
C SER A 46 -11.38 9.25 7.46
N ASN A 47 -10.40 8.61 6.82
CA ASN A 47 -10.49 7.19 6.50
C ASN A 47 -9.78 6.29 7.52
N PRO A 48 -10.34 5.11 7.83
CA PRO A 48 -9.61 4.05 8.51
C PRO A 48 -8.55 3.45 7.57
N ASN A 49 -7.54 2.79 8.14
CA ASN A 49 -6.58 2.05 7.34
C ASN A 49 -7.26 0.83 6.68
N PRO A 50 -7.37 0.77 5.34
CA PRO A 50 -8.07 -0.32 4.67
C PRO A 50 -7.31 -1.65 4.74
N ILE A 51 -5.99 -1.61 4.97
CA ILE A 51 -5.13 -2.80 5.06
C ILE A 51 -5.52 -3.67 6.26
N ASP A 52 -5.98 -3.07 7.36
CA ASP A 52 -6.45 -3.82 8.54
C ASP A 52 -7.58 -4.79 8.16
N GLY A 53 -8.51 -4.34 7.31
CA GLY A 53 -9.61 -5.15 6.78
C GLY A 53 -9.12 -6.19 5.77
N TRP A 54 -8.32 -5.77 4.79
CA TRP A 54 -7.80 -6.68 3.76
C TRP A 54 -6.94 -7.81 4.35
N ASN A 55 -6.10 -7.53 5.35
CA ASN A 55 -5.29 -8.52 6.06
C ASN A 55 -6.13 -9.60 6.74
N CYS A 56 -7.38 -9.28 7.09
CA CYS A 56 -8.34 -10.23 7.67
C CYS A 56 -9.27 -10.87 6.61
N GLY A 57 -9.02 -10.65 5.31
CA GLY A 57 -9.80 -11.22 4.22
C GLY A 57 -11.12 -10.50 3.92
N ILE A 58 -11.37 -9.34 4.54
CA ILE A 58 -12.58 -8.53 4.33
C ILE A 58 -12.56 -7.94 2.92
N GLN A 59 -13.67 -8.13 2.21
CA GLN A 59 -13.80 -7.75 0.80
C GLN A 59 -14.32 -6.32 0.65
N MET A 60 -15.36 -5.96 1.42
CA MET A 60 -16.02 -4.66 1.32
C MET A 60 -15.49 -3.70 2.38
N VAL A 61 -14.26 -3.21 2.17
CA VAL A 61 -13.66 -2.19 3.04
C VAL A 61 -14.11 -0.81 2.58
N ALA A 62 -15.17 -0.29 3.19
CA ALA A 62 -15.75 0.99 2.81
C ALA A 62 -14.91 2.15 3.36
N LEU A 63 -14.59 3.09 2.48
CA LEU A 63 -13.90 4.34 2.76
C LEU A 63 -14.77 5.52 2.30
N ASN A 64 -14.54 6.69 2.88
CA ASN A 64 -15.09 7.98 2.47
C ASN A 64 -14.38 8.46 1.20
N TYR A 65 -14.89 8.07 0.03
CA TYR A 65 -14.32 8.41 -1.28
C TYR A 65 -14.20 9.92 -1.53
N GLN A 66 -15.03 10.74 -0.89
CA GLN A 66 -14.98 12.20 -0.99
C GLN A 66 -13.76 12.81 -0.29
N ASN A 67 -13.11 12.07 0.60
CA ASN A 67 -11.93 12.52 1.33
C ASN A 67 -10.70 11.80 0.76
N ASP A 68 -9.96 12.48 -0.11
CA ASP A 68 -8.76 11.94 -0.75
C ASP A 68 -7.54 12.05 0.16
N ASP A 69 -7.55 11.22 1.21
CA ASP A 69 -6.42 11.07 2.12
C ASP A 69 -5.52 9.90 1.73
N HIS A 70 -4.43 9.72 2.47
CA HIS A 70 -3.47 8.64 2.25
C HIS A 70 -4.11 7.25 2.15
N MET A 71 -5.22 7.01 2.85
CA MET A 71 -5.90 5.71 2.85
C MET A 71 -6.66 5.48 1.55
N MET A 72 -7.26 6.52 0.97
CA MET A 72 -7.85 6.45 -0.37
C MET A 72 -6.79 6.23 -1.44
N GLU A 73 -5.62 6.84 -1.31
CA GLU A 73 -4.52 6.62 -2.25
C GLU A 73 -4.00 5.17 -2.23
N LEU A 74 -3.96 4.51 -1.05
CA LEU A 74 -3.70 3.08 -0.94
C LEU A 74 -4.80 2.24 -1.61
N CYS A 75 -6.06 2.68 -1.52
CA CYS A 75 -7.20 2.05 -2.21
C CYS A 75 -7.05 2.14 -3.72
N TYR A 76 -6.78 3.32 -4.27
CA TYR A 76 -6.50 3.47 -5.70
C TYR A 76 -5.35 2.57 -6.13
N GLY A 77 -4.24 2.60 -5.38
CA GLY A 77 -3.07 1.78 -5.68
C GLY A 77 -3.38 0.29 -5.71
N LYS A 78 -4.14 -0.23 -4.72
CA LYS A 78 -4.55 -1.64 -4.72
C LYS A 78 -5.39 -1.98 -5.95
N PHE A 79 -6.40 -1.17 -6.24
CA PHE A 79 -7.42 -1.46 -7.25
C PHE A 79 -7.02 -1.11 -8.69
N ILE A 80 -5.78 -0.67 -8.96
CA ILE A 80 -5.27 -0.62 -10.34
C ILE A 80 -5.09 -2.02 -10.94
N ASP A 81 -4.92 -3.04 -10.09
CA ASP A 81 -4.78 -4.43 -10.50
C ASP A 81 -6.09 -4.97 -11.12
N ASN A 82 -5.98 -6.10 -11.82
CA ASN A 82 -7.08 -6.75 -12.52
C ASN A 82 -7.85 -5.78 -13.44
N GLY A 83 -7.10 -4.94 -14.16
CA GLY A 83 -7.64 -3.98 -15.12
C GLY A 83 -8.50 -2.88 -14.52
N GLY A 84 -8.40 -2.61 -13.22
CA GLY A 84 -9.16 -1.52 -12.60
C GLY A 84 -10.65 -1.85 -12.38
N CYS A 85 -11.06 -3.12 -12.46
CA CYS A 85 -12.49 -3.47 -12.46
C CYS A 85 -13.18 -3.37 -11.08
N GLY A 86 -12.42 -3.07 -10.02
CA GLY A 86 -12.92 -3.00 -8.63
C GLY A 86 -12.96 -4.35 -7.90
N TYR A 87 -12.56 -5.45 -8.55
CA TYR A 87 -12.49 -6.78 -7.94
C TYR A 87 -11.10 -7.37 -8.09
N ILE A 88 -10.50 -7.83 -6.99
CA ILE A 88 -9.19 -8.50 -6.96
C ILE A 88 -9.36 -9.82 -6.20
N LEU A 89 -8.86 -10.91 -6.78
CA LEU A 89 -8.89 -12.22 -6.14
C LEU A 89 -7.98 -12.20 -4.90
N LYS A 90 -8.50 -12.67 -3.76
CA LYS A 90 -7.70 -12.80 -2.53
C LYS A 90 -6.60 -13.87 -2.71
N PRO A 91 -5.49 -13.80 -1.96
CA PRO A 91 -4.54 -14.89 -1.86
C PRO A 91 -5.20 -16.20 -1.42
N ASN A 92 -4.65 -17.34 -1.85
CA ASN A 92 -5.21 -18.66 -1.57
C ASN A 92 -5.38 -18.93 -0.06
N TYR A 93 -4.47 -18.45 0.79
CA TYR A 93 -4.58 -18.58 2.25
C TYR A 93 -5.66 -17.69 2.89
N LEU A 94 -6.32 -16.82 2.14
CA LEU A 94 -7.53 -16.09 2.56
C LEU A 94 -8.82 -16.64 1.93
N ILE A 95 -8.72 -17.70 1.12
CA ILE A 95 -9.85 -18.33 0.41
C ILE A 95 -10.04 -19.80 0.84
N ASP A 96 -8.96 -20.57 0.97
CA ASP A 96 -9.03 -22.02 1.24
C ASP A 96 -9.46 -22.30 2.69
N ILE A 97 -10.70 -22.74 2.84
CA ILE A 97 -11.36 -22.99 4.14
C ILE A 97 -10.81 -24.21 4.88
N GLU A 98 -10.24 -25.17 4.15
CA GLU A 98 -9.72 -26.42 4.72
C GLU A 98 -8.24 -26.29 5.10
N LYS A 99 -7.48 -25.46 4.36
CA LYS A 99 -6.04 -25.28 4.58
C LYS A 99 -5.67 -24.04 5.39
N SER A 100 -6.52 -23.02 5.45
CA SER A 100 -6.13 -21.77 6.10
C SER A 100 -6.25 -21.82 7.62
N LYS A 101 -5.10 -22.02 8.28
CA LYS A 101 -4.83 -21.57 9.65
C LYS A 101 -4.10 -20.23 9.65
N PHE A 102 -4.23 -19.45 8.56
CA PHE A 102 -3.55 -18.18 8.46
C PHE A 102 -4.04 -17.22 9.53
N ASN A 103 -3.09 -16.64 10.25
CA ASN A 103 -3.33 -15.59 11.20
C ASN A 103 -2.36 -14.45 10.86
N PRO A 104 -2.86 -13.26 10.48
CA PRO A 104 -2.01 -12.15 10.08
C PRO A 104 -1.12 -11.61 11.21
N PHE A 105 -1.32 -12.07 12.45
CA PHE A 105 -0.54 -11.68 13.63
C PHE A 105 0.49 -12.74 14.10
N ASP A 106 0.47 -13.96 13.55
CA ASP A 106 1.34 -15.06 14.01
C ASP A 106 2.78 -15.01 13.47
N TYR A 107 3.08 -14.09 12.54
CA TYR A 107 4.44 -13.91 11.99
C TYR A 107 5.51 -13.67 13.06
N ILE A 108 5.13 -13.14 14.23
CA ILE A 108 6.04 -12.80 15.33
C ILE A 108 6.63 -14.06 15.98
N LYS A 109 5.90 -15.18 15.97
CA LYS A 109 6.27 -16.38 16.73
C LYS A 109 7.07 -17.39 15.91
N GLN A 110 6.65 -17.69 14.68
CA GLN A 110 7.26 -18.74 13.83
C GLN A 110 7.11 -18.45 12.32
N PRO A 111 7.79 -17.42 11.77
CA PRO A 111 7.57 -16.95 10.40
C PRO A 111 7.83 -18.03 9.34
N SER A 112 8.92 -18.80 9.45
CA SER A 112 9.27 -19.83 8.46
C SER A 112 8.25 -20.96 8.37
N ILE A 113 7.61 -21.33 9.49
CA ILE A 113 6.59 -22.39 9.53
C ILE A 113 5.28 -21.88 8.95
N LEU A 114 4.88 -20.65 9.29
CA LEU A 114 3.69 -20.02 8.75
C LEU A 114 3.76 -19.93 7.22
N LEU A 115 4.87 -19.43 6.67
CA LEU A 115 5.08 -19.25 5.24
C LEU A 115 5.06 -20.57 4.48
N LYS A 116 5.70 -21.60 5.02
CA LYS A 116 5.67 -22.96 4.46
C LYS A 116 4.25 -23.53 4.43
N ASN A 117 3.45 -23.31 5.48
CA ASN A 117 2.08 -23.82 5.57
C ASN A 117 1.13 -23.17 4.56
N ILE A 118 1.35 -21.90 4.24
CA ILE A 118 0.53 -21.16 3.27
C ILE A 118 1.12 -21.15 1.85
N ASN A 119 2.23 -21.86 1.64
CA ASN A 119 2.98 -21.91 0.38
C ASN A 119 3.34 -20.52 -0.16
N GLU A 120 3.76 -19.61 0.73
CA GLU A 120 4.30 -18.30 0.37
C GLU A 120 5.83 -18.31 0.46
N TYR A 121 6.45 -17.63 -0.49
CA TYR A 121 7.90 -17.51 -0.60
C TYR A 121 8.29 -16.06 -0.40
N PRO A 122 9.07 -15.75 0.65
CA PRO A 122 9.58 -14.40 0.83
C PRO A 122 10.38 -13.94 -0.38
N GLN A 123 10.21 -12.67 -0.72
CA GLN A 123 10.89 -12.04 -1.84
C GLN A 123 11.71 -10.86 -1.34
N ARG A 124 12.84 -10.64 -2.00
CA ARG A 124 13.67 -9.46 -1.83
C ARG A 124 13.42 -8.52 -3.00
N LEU A 125 12.84 -7.36 -2.68
CA LEU A 125 12.63 -6.26 -3.61
C LEU A 125 13.82 -5.30 -3.51
N ILE A 126 14.53 -5.09 -4.62
CA ILE A 126 15.62 -4.13 -4.72
C ILE A 126 15.19 -3.04 -5.69
N LEU A 127 15.16 -1.81 -5.21
CA LEU A 127 14.73 -0.63 -5.95
C LEU A 127 15.89 0.35 -6.03
N THR A 128 16.31 0.69 -7.24
CA THR A 128 17.19 1.84 -7.48
C THR A 128 16.33 3.01 -7.94
N ILE A 129 16.28 4.08 -7.14
CA ILE A 129 15.67 5.35 -7.53
C ILE A 129 16.71 6.14 -8.29
N ILE A 130 16.59 6.18 -9.62
CA ILE A 130 17.62 6.76 -10.47
C ILE A 130 17.41 8.27 -10.57
N SER A 131 16.25 8.68 -11.08
CA SER A 131 15.95 10.10 -11.34
C SER A 131 14.45 10.39 -11.35
N GLY A 132 14.11 11.67 -11.26
CA GLY A 132 12.76 12.19 -11.45
C GLY A 132 12.67 13.00 -12.75
N GLN A 133 11.45 13.19 -13.25
CA GLN A 133 11.17 14.05 -14.40
C GLN A 133 9.93 14.88 -14.10
N PHE A 134 9.98 16.19 -14.36
CA PHE A 134 8.85 17.11 -14.25
C PHE A 134 8.12 17.07 -12.89
N LEU A 135 8.87 17.06 -11.79
CA LEU A 135 8.36 17.10 -10.41
C LEU A 135 7.96 18.53 -10.04
N CYS A 136 6.85 18.99 -10.60
CA CYS A 136 6.34 20.34 -10.39
C CYS A 136 5.36 20.40 -9.20
N ARG A 137 5.33 21.53 -8.49
CA ARG A 137 4.29 21.85 -7.50
C ARG A 137 2.93 22.03 -8.17
N SER A 138 1.84 21.72 -7.47
CA SER A 138 0.48 21.72 -8.05
C SER A 138 -0.26 23.07 -8.02
N SER A 139 0.18 24.10 -7.28
CA SER A 139 -0.34 25.50 -7.30
C SER A 139 0.30 26.30 -6.14
N GLU A 140 0.61 27.59 -6.12
CA GLU A 140 0.59 28.75 -7.02
C GLU A 140 1.88 29.56 -6.80
N LYS A 141 2.40 30.22 -7.84
CA LYS A 141 3.36 31.35 -7.83
C LYS A 141 4.33 31.44 -6.65
N THR A 142 5.32 30.56 -6.64
CA THR A 142 6.62 30.88 -6.03
C THR A 142 7.70 30.65 -7.08
N ASP A 143 8.69 31.55 -7.18
CA ASP A 143 9.91 31.35 -7.98
C ASP A 143 10.81 30.24 -7.39
N ASP A 144 10.27 29.48 -6.43
CA ASP A 144 10.96 28.52 -5.60
C ASP A 144 10.94 27.16 -6.28
N ILE A 145 12.14 26.62 -6.51
CA ILE A 145 12.34 25.39 -7.25
C ILE A 145 12.31 24.25 -6.23
N PRO A 146 11.54 23.18 -6.45
CA PRO A 146 11.45 22.09 -5.49
C PRO A 146 12.81 21.48 -5.14
N ASP A 147 12.91 21.03 -3.90
CA ASP A 147 14.00 20.25 -3.32
C ASP A 147 13.56 18.77 -3.18
N PRO A 148 13.38 18.02 -4.29
CA PRO A 148 12.65 16.78 -4.22
C PRO A 148 13.44 15.66 -3.54
N TYR A 149 12.71 14.83 -2.79
CA TYR A 149 13.16 13.52 -2.33
C TYR A 149 12.05 12.48 -2.47
N VAL A 150 12.44 11.20 -2.48
CA VAL A 150 11.50 10.08 -2.64
C VAL A 150 11.45 9.26 -1.36
N ILE A 151 10.24 9.03 -0.84
CA ILE A 151 9.96 8.03 0.18
C ILE A 151 9.40 6.78 -0.50
N ILE A 152 9.97 5.62 -0.19
CA ILE A 152 9.45 4.32 -0.58
C ILE A 152 8.93 3.63 0.66
N SER A 153 7.67 3.24 0.65
CA SER A 153 7.02 2.54 1.75
C SER A 153 6.33 1.27 1.30
N THR A 154 6.38 0.24 2.13
CA THR A 154 5.69 -1.04 1.92
C THR A 154 4.55 -1.18 2.92
N HIS A 155 3.43 -1.70 2.45
CA HIS A 155 2.14 -1.66 3.13
C HIS A 155 1.45 -3.02 3.00
N GLY A 156 1.03 -3.63 4.10
CA GLY A 156 0.46 -4.98 4.08
C GLY A 156 0.43 -5.59 5.48
N ILE A 157 0.88 -6.84 5.60
CA ILE A 157 1.16 -7.46 6.91
C ILE A 157 2.24 -6.66 7.63
N SER A 158 2.09 -6.46 8.94
CA SER A 158 2.96 -5.55 9.71
C SER A 158 4.44 -5.96 9.74
N CYS A 159 4.80 -7.21 9.48
CA CYS A 159 6.22 -7.60 9.30
C CYS A 159 6.86 -7.06 8.03
N ASP A 160 6.06 -6.75 7.01
CA ASP A 160 6.54 -6.30 5.72
C ASP A 160 6.59 -4.77 5.64
N GLN A 161 6.02 -4.06 6.60
CA GLN A 161 6.00 -2.61 6.66
C GLN A 161 7.40 -2.04 6.90
N GLN A 162 7.91 -1.32 5.89
CA GLN A 162 9.24 -0.71 5.87
C GLN A 162 9.14 0.65 5.18
N ILE A 163 9.93 1.61 5.63
CA ILE A 163 10.02 2.95 5.02
C ILE A 163 11.48 3.28 4.78
N LYS A 164 11.80 3.71 3.57
CA LYS A 164 13.14 4.19 3.18
C LYS A 164 12.99 5.49 2.40
N LYS A 165 14.01 6.35 2.44
CA LYS A 165 13.99 7.62 1.72
C LYS A 165 15.33 7.91 1.07
N THR A 166 15.30 8.60 -0.06
CA THR A 166 16.48 9.22 -0.67
C THR A 166 16.89 10.46 0.11
N LYS A 167 18.06 11.01 -0.22
CA LYS A 167 18.38 12.41 0.07
C LYS A 167 17.50 13.32 -0.80
N PHE A 168 17.35 14.58 -0.40
CA PHE A 168 16.78 15.59 -1.28
C PHE A 168 17.83 16.11 -2.26
N ILE A 169 17.38 16.59 -3.42
CA ILE A 169 18.20 17.30 -4.39
C ILE A 169 17.78 18.75 -4.38
N GLU A 170 18.70 19.64 -4.04
CA GLU A 170 18.43 21.07 -3.92
C GLU A 170 18.12 21.71 -5.30
N ASN A 171 17.06 22.51 -5.35
CA ASN A 171 16.61 23.35 -6.45
C ASN A 171 16.54 22.61 -7.80
N ASN A 172 16.00 21.39 -7.82
CA ASN A 172 15.84 20.62 -9.06
C ASN A 172 14.59 19.74 -9.09
N GLY A 173 13.44 20.33 -9.45
CA GLY A 173 12.23 19.57 -9.80
C GLY A 173 12.19 19.06 -11.25
N PHE A 174 13.07 19.53 -12.15
CA PHE A 174 12.95 19.20 -13.58
C PHE A 174 13.50 17.81 -13.91
N ASN A 175 14.70 17.49 -13.43
CA ASN A 175 15.41 16.25 -13.72
C ASN A 175 16.39 15.82 -12.59
N PRO A 176 15.94 15.74 -11.32
CA PRO A 176 16.81 15.34 -10.21
C PRO A 176 17.34 13.92 -10.40
N ILE A 177 18.58 13.67 -9.98
CA ILE A 177 19.22 12.36 -10.02
C ILE A 177 19.64 11.99 -8.60
N TRP A 178 19.04 10.94 -8.04
CA TRP A 178 19.41 10.38 -6.73
C TRP A 178 20.38 9.22 -6.87
N ASN A 179 20.08 8.29 -7.78
CA ASN A 179 20.81 7.05 -7.99
C ASN A 179 21.07 6.25 -6.69
N GLU A 180 20.05 6.17 -5.82
CA GLU A 180 20.12 5.47 -4.54
C GLU A 180 19.40 4.12 -4.61
N THR A 181 19.98 3.08 -3.99
CA THR A 181 19.43 1.72 -4.02
C THR A 181 18.98 1.28 -2.64
N PHE A 182 17.78 0.71 -2.59
CA PHE A 182 17.11 0.26 -1.38
C PHE A 182 16.68 -1.21 -1.51
N GLN A 183 16.82 -1.96 -0.44
CA GLN A 183 16.38 -3.36 -0.34
C GLN A 183 15.20 -3.50 0.64
N PHE A 184 14.17 -4.24 0.28
CA PHE A 184 13.04 -4.59 1.13
C PHE A 184 12.90 -6.11 1.14
N ASP A 185 12.90 -6.70 2.34
CA ASP A 185 12.57 -8.12 2.49
C ASP A 185 11.06 -8.23 2.76
N ILE A 186 10.31 -8.90 1.88
CA ILE A 186 8.85 -9.01 1.91
C ILE A 186 8.47 -10.47 2.11
N TYR A 187 7.77 -10.79 3.20
CA TYR A 187 7.37 -12.15 3.55
C TYR A 187 6.03 -12.55 2.94
N PHE A 188 5.11 -11.61 2.73
CA PHE A 188 3.78 -11.83 2.14
C PHE A 188 3.57 -10.99 0.87
N PRO A 189 4.26 -11.29 -0.26
CA PRO A 189 4.20 -10.48 -1.48
C PRO A 189 2.78 -10.25 -2.01
N GLN A 190 1.89 -11.24 -1.93
CA GLN A 190 0.51 -11.12 -2.43
C GLN A 190 -0.36 -10.13 -1.62
N MET A 191 0.09 -9.75 -0.44
CA MET A 191 -0.59 -8.80 0.45
C MET A 191 0.15 -7.46 0.56
N CYS A 192 1.26 -7.29 -0.16
CA CYS A 192 2.12 -6.13 -0.08
C CYS A 192 1.79 -5.12 -1.20
N LEU A 193 1.52 -3.87 -0.82
CA LEU A 193 1.55 -2.71 -1.69
C LEU A 193 2.90 -2.00 -1.53
N VAL A 194 3.44 -1.51 -2.64
CA VAL A 194 4.61 -0.63 -2.65
C VAL A 194 4.14 0.76 -3.04
N ARG A 195 4.56 1.75 -2.27
CA ARG A 195 4.19 3.14 -2.47
C ARG A 195 5.45 4.00 -2.62
N PHE A 196 5.40 4.92 -3.56
CA PHE A 196 6.41 5.92 -3.84
C PHE A 196 5.76 7.28 -3.59
N ASP A 197 6.32 8.06 -2.68
CA ASP A 197 5.93 9.43 -2.43
C ASP A 197 7.08 10.35 -2.81
N VAL A 198 6.78 11.41 -3.53
CA VAL A 198 7.72 12.47 -3.85
C VAL A 198 7.33 13.69 -3.02
N TYR A 199 8.25 14.16 -2.21
CA TYR A 199 8.09 15.31 -1.35
C TYR A 199 9.07 16.41 -1.76
N ASP A 200 8.67 17.63 -1.46
CA ASP A 200 9.52 18.81 -1.47
C ASP A 200 10.07 19.04 -0.06
N TYR A 201 11.37 19.14 0.10
CA TYR A 201 11.99 19.37 1.39
C TYR A 201 11.91 20.85 1.76
N ASP A 202 11.32 21.17 2.92
CA ASP A 202 11.25 22.54 3.41
C ASP A 202 11.99 22.69 4.75
N ILE A 203 12.91 23.66 4.83
CA ILE A 203 13.68 23.92 6.07
C ILE A 203 12.79 24.51 7.17
N PHE A 204 11.80 25.32 6.79
CA PHE A 204 11.02 26.17 7.71
C PHE A 204 9.55 25.77 7.86
N SER A 205 9.07 24.84 7.03
CA SER A 205 7.69 24.34 7.03
C SER A 205 7.64 22.82 6.97
N HIS A 206 6.44 22.26 6.85
CA HIS A 206 6.28 20.84 6.60
C HIS A 206 6.51 20.57 5.12
N ASP A 207 7.23 19.50 4.83
CA ASP A 207 7.48 19.03 3.48
C ASP A 207 6.17 18.81 2.71
N ASP A 208 6.07 19.42 1.53
CA ASP A 208 4.90 19.32 0.67
C ASP A 208 4.96 18.07 -0.21
N GLN A 209 3.91 17.25 -0.18
CA GLN A 209 3.80 16.11 -1.09
C GLN A 209 3.53 16.62 -2.51
N LEU A 210 4.48 16.38 -3.41
CA LEU A 210 4.41 16.76 -4.82
C LEU A 210 3.55 15.77 -5.60
N ALA A 211 3.83 14.48 -5.44
CA ALA A 211 3.12 13.42 -6.16
C ALA A 211 3.36 12.05 -5.48
N TYR A 212 2.58 11.05 -5.87
CA TYR A 212 2.73 9.68 -5.38
C TYR A 212 2.42 8.65 -6.46
N PHE A 213 2.74 7.39 -6.18
CA PHE A 213 2.19 6.24 -6.89
C PHE A 213 2.18 5.04 -5.96
N CYS A 214 1.15 4.20 -6.05
CA CYS A 214 1.01 3.00 -5.25
C CYS A 214 0.55 1.84 -6.13
N LEU A 215 1.10 0.64 -5.91
CA LEU A 215 0.73 -0.57 -6.65
C LEU A 215 0.93 -1.84 -5.79
N PRO A 216 0.22 -2.94 -6.06
CA PRO A 216 0.57 -4.23 -5.48
C PRO A 216 1.92 -4.71 -5.98
N MET A 217 2.73 -5.26 -5.08
CA MET A 217 4.06 -5.82 -5.39
C MET A 217 3.98 -6.86 -6.51
N THR A 218 2.92 -7.66 -6.53
CA THR A 218 2.67 -8.70 -7.55
C THR A 218 2.50 -8.16 -8.97
N THR A 219 2.14 -6.89 -9.12
CA THR A 219 1.96 -6.22 -10.42
C THR A 219 3.21 -5.46 -10.88
N MET A 220 4.23 -5.36 -10.02
CA MET A 220 5.44 -4.61 -10.30
C MET A 220 6.30 -5.31 -11.36
N GLN A 221 6.69 -4.57 -12.38
CA GLN A 221 7.56 -5.08 -13.45
C GLN A 221 9.03 -4.87 -13.13
N THR A 222 9.88 -5.85 -13.45
CA THR A 222 11.33 -5.80 -13.24
C THR A 222 12.07 -5.05 -14.36
N GLY A 223 13.33 -4.69 -14.09
CA GLY A 223 14.20 -3.94 -14.99
C GLY A 223 14.02 -2.42 -14.88
N TYR A 224 14.43 -1.69 -15.92
CA TYR A 224 14.27 -0.24 -16.00
C TYR A 224 12.82 0.13 -16.32
N ARG A 225 12.22 0.99 -15.49
CA ARG A 225 10.81 1.39 -15.59
C ARG A 225 10.65 2.87 -15.26
N HIS A 226 9.67 3.50 -15.92
CA HIS A 226 9.11 4.76 -15.44
C HIS A 226 7.87 4.47 -14.60
N ILE A 227 7.80 5.11 -13.44
CA ILE A 227 6.58 5.23 -12.65
C ILE A 227 5.91 6.55 -13.05
N HIS A 228 4.67 6.46 -13.54
CA HIS A 228 3.85 7.64 -13.79
C HIS A 228 3.16 8.05 -12.49
N LEU A 229 3.59 9.17 -11.94
CA LEU A 229 3.10 9.64 -10.65
C LEU A 229 1.68 10.23 -10.79
N ARG A 230 1.05 10.45 -9.65
CA ARG A 230 -0.26 11.07 -9.47
C ARG A 230 -0.13 12.21 -8.48
N ALA A 231 -0.79 13.33 -8.74
CA ALA A 231 -0.93 14.39 -7.76
C ALA A 231 -2.03 14.02 -6.74
N LYS A 232 -2.20 14.86 -5.71
CA LYS A 232 -3.41 14.85 -4.85
C LYS A 232 -4.65 14.82 -5.73
N ASN A 233 -5.71 14.14 -5.32
CA ASN A 233 -6.87 13.91 -6.17
C ASN A 233 -6.84 12.56 -6.91
N ASN A 234 -5.74 11.81 -6.79
CA ASN A 234 -5.32 10.81 -7.81
C ASN A 234 -5.27 11.39 -9.25
N ASN A 235 -4.98 12.70 -9.34
CA ASN A 235 -4.96 13.42 -10.61
C ASN A 235 -3.75 13.00 -11.45
N PRO A 236 -3.90 12.83 -12.77
CA PRO A 236 -2.78 12.52 -13.65
C PRO A 236 -1.78 13.68 -13.68
N THR A 237 -0.49 13.36 -13.80
CA THR A 237 0.60 14.33 -13.97
C THR A 237 1.59 13.85 -15.04
N TYR A 238 2.40 14.76 -15.56
CA TYR A 238 3.55 14.46 -16.41
C TYR A 238 4.77 13.98 -15.60
N SER A 239 4.70 14.08 -14.27
CA SER A 239 5.76 13.70 -13.35
C SER A 239 6.04 12.20 -13.41
N THR A 240 7.31 11.82 -13.54
CA THR A 240 7.72 10.41 -13.48
C THR A 240 8.93 10.18 -12.59
N LEU A 241 9.07 8.96 -12.07
CA LEU A 241 10.33 8.44 -11.54
C LEU A 241 10.90 7.42 -12.50
N PHE A 242 12.18 7.54 -12.85
CA PHE A 242 12.92 6.49 -13.52
C PHE A 242 13.61 5.62 -12.48
N ILE A 243 13.31 4.32 -12.51
CA ILE A 243 13.78 3.36 -11.52
C ILE A 243 14.30 2.07 -12.16
N HIS A 244 15.09 1.32 -11.41
CA HIS A 244 15.41 -0.07 -11.72
C HIS A 244 14.84 -0.98 -10.63
N VAL A 245 14.11 -2.01 -11.05
CA VAL A 245 13.42 -2.96 -10.16
C VAL A 245 14.05 -4.34 -10.29
N THR A 246 14.47 -4.94 -9.18
CA THR A 246 14.84 -6.36 -9.12
C THR A 246 14.02 -7.06 -8.05
N ILE A 247 13.45 -8.22 -8.38
CA ILE A 247 12.75 -9.08 -7.42
C ILE A 247 13.46 -10.42 -7.42
N GLN A 248 13.88 -10.87 -6.24
CA GLN A 248 14.59 -12.14 -6.03
C GLN A 248 13.82 -12.99 -5.01
N ASN A 249 13.80 -14.30 -5.20
CA ASN A 249 13.32 -15.20 -4.14
C ASN A 249 14.37 -15.24 -3.01
N LYS A 250 13.91 -15.21 -1.75
CA LYS A 250 14.77 -15.26 -0.57
C LYS A 250 14.94 -16.69 -0.05
#